data_AF-A0A496RA66-F1
#
_entry.id   AF-A0A496RA66-F1
#
_cell.length_a   1.000
_cell.length_b   1.000
_cell.length_c   1.000
_cell.angle_alpha   90.00
_cell.angle_beta   90.00
_cell.angle_gamma   90.00
#
_symmetry.space_group_name_H-M   'P 1'
#
loop_
_entity.id
_entity.type
_entity.pdbx_description
1 polymer ?
#
loop_
_entity_poly.entity_id
_entity_poly.type
_entity_poly.pdbx_seq_one_letter_code
_entity_poly.pdbx_strand_id
1 'polypeptide(L)'
;MKKLEKYFEKYRKNIVGINAEFDSPYGRKKIIYADWIASGRFYAPIEEKLLNEVGPYVANTHSESSETGMIMTRAYHKAHEIIKDHVNASDDDVIITAGFGMTAVINKMQRLMQLRVPETLKPGYLSGGFPSAKLDPVENADRPIVFVTHMEHHSNHTSWLETIADVVVIDPDENLLVSTDNLRKLL
;
A
#
# COMPACT_ATOMS: atom_id res chain seq x y z
N MET A 1 -14.61 -7.03 -33.66
CA MET A 1 -13.91 -6.52 -32.45
C MET A 1 -14.34 -5.09 -32.18
N LYS A 2 -14.76 -4.79 -30.95
CA LYS A 2 -15.07 -3.42 -30.51
C LYS A 2 -13.80 -2.55 -30.55
N LYS A 3 -13.96 -1.22 -30.61
CA LYS A 3 -12.83 -0.26 -30.61
C LYS A 3 -11.88 -0.49 -29.42
N LEU A 4 -12.43 -0.75 -28.23
CA LEU A 4 -11.65 -1.02 -27.01
C LEU A 4 -10.92 -2.36 -27.04
N GLU A 5 -11.54 -3.42 -27.54
CA GLU A 5 -10.86 -4.73 -27.69
C GLU A 5 -9.62 -4.58 -28.58
N LYS A 6 -9.76 -3.87 -29.72
CA LYS A 6 -8.63 -3.61 -30.62
C LYS A 6 -7.53 -2.77 -29.96
N TYR A 7 -7.91 -1.79 -29.15
CA TYR A 7 -6.96 -0.97 -28.40
C TYR A 7 -6.16 -1.81 -27.39
N PHE A 8 -6.85 -2.66 -26.63
CA PHE A 8 -6.22 -3.45 -25.57
C PHE A 8 -5.52 -4.72 -26.05
N GLU A 9 -5.78 -5.17 -27.28
CA GLU A 9 -5.19 -6.39 -27.85
C GLU A 9 -3.65 -6.42 -27.77
N LYS A 10 -2.99 -5.26 -28.02
CA LYS A 10 -1.53 -5.16 -27.94
C LYS A 10 -0.97 -5.40 -26.54
N TYR A 11 -1.73 -5.09 -25.50
CA TYR A 11 -1.35 -5.36 -24.10
C TYR A 11 -1.72 -6.80 -23.74
N ARG A 12 -2.91 -7.24 -24.15
CA ARG A 12 -3.42 -8.59 -23.86
C ARG A 12 -2.45 -9.68 -24.33
N LYS A 13 -1.92 -9.56 -25.55
CA LYS A 13 -0.98 -10.55 -26.12
C LYS A 13 0.35 -10.68 -25.36
N ASN A 14 0.72 -9.65 -24.59
CA ASN A 14 1.99 -9.57 -23.86
C ASN A 14 1.85 -9.98 -22.38
N ILE A 15 0.64 -10.35 -21.92
CA ILE A 15 0.44 -10.93 -20.59
C ILE A 15 1.09 -12.31 -20.55
N VAL A 16 1.98 -12.53 -19.60
CA VAL A 16 2.68 -13.81 -19.43
C VAL A 16 1.66 -14.91 -19.14
N GLY A 17 1.65 -15.96 -19.97
CA GLY A 17 0.74 -17.09 -19.84
C GLY A 17 -0.73 -16.77 -20.16
N ILE A 18 -1.01 -15.79 -21.03
CA ILE A 18 -2.39 -15.46 -21.48
C ILE A 18 -3.12 -16.65 -22.15
N ASN A 19 -2.36 -17.56 -22.76
CA ASN A 19 -2.88 -18.77 -23.39
C ASN A 19 -2.55 -20.03 -22.59
N ALA A 20 -2.15 -19.89 -21.33
CA ALA A 20 -1.86 -21.03 -20.47
C ALA A 20 -3.14 -21.85 -20.24
N GLU A 21 -2.92 -23.16 -20.08
CA GLU A 21 -3.96 -24.15 -19.89
C GLU A 21 -3.62 -24.98 -18.65
N PHE A 22 -4.62 -25.62 -18.07
CA PHE A 22 -4.47 -26.53 -16.94
C PHE A 22 -5.33 -27.77 -17.15
N ASP A 23 -4.92 -28.88 -16.54
CA ASP A 23 -5.69 -30.11 -16.54
C ASP A 23 -6.76 -30.04 -15.46
N SER A 24 -8.00 -30.31 -15.86
CA SER A 24 -9.15 -30.40 -14.97
C SER A 24 -9.78 -31.79 -15.08
N PRO A 25 -10.67 -32.18 -14.14
CA PRO A 25 -11.47 -33.40 -14.26
C PRO A 25 -12.30 -33.50 -15.55
N TYR A 26 -12.52 -32.37 -16.24
CA TYR A 26 -13.28 -32.27 -17.49
C TYR A 26 -12.36 -32.08 -18.72
N GLY A 27 -11.11 -32.53 -18.61
CA GLY A 27 -10.06 -32.38 -19.61
C GLY A 27 -9.30 -31.06 -19.50
N ARG A 28 -8.45 -30.79 -20.49
CA ARG A 28 -7.61 -29.60 -20.55
C ARG A 28 -8.44 -28.34 -20.79
N LYS A 29 -8.24 -27.30 -19.97
CA LYS A 29 -8.99 -26.04 -20.02
C LYS A 29 -8.04 -24.85 -20.09
N LYS A 30 -8.47 -23.78 -20.75
CA LYS A 30 -7.76 -22.50 -20.77
C LYS A 30 -7.93 -21.77 -19.45
N ILE A 31 -6.86 -21.15 -18.95
CA ILE A 31 -6.93 -20.26 -17.79
C ILE A 31 -7.64 -18.96 -18.19
N ILE A 32 -8.78 -18.69 -17.55
CA ILE A 32 -9.51 -17.43 -17.67
C ILE A 32 -9.28 -16.65 -16.37
N TYR A 33 -8.42 -15.64 -16.44
CA TYR A 33 -8.15 -14.77 -15.29
C TYR A 33 -9.02 -13.52 -15.36
N ALA A 34 -9.91 -13.37 -14.38
CA ALA A 34 -10.86 -12.27 -14.27
C ALA A 34 -10.73 -11.48 -12.94
N ASP A 35 -9.66 -11.72 -12.18
CA ASP A 35 -9.47 -11.17 -10.82
C ASP A 35 -8.40 -10.07 -10.76
N TRP A 36 -8.41 -9.19 -11.78
CA TRP A 36 -7.39 -8.15 -11.97
C TRP A 36 -7.34 -7.08 -10.88
N ILE A 37 -8.42 -6.96 -10.09
CA ILE A 37 -8.49 -6.02 -8.97
C ILE A 37 -7.72 -6.58 -7.76
N ALA A 38 -7.71 -7.90 -7.57
CA ALA A 38 -6.96 -8.54 -6.50
C ALA A 38 -5.45 -8.55 -6.78
N SER A 39 -5.05 -8.90 -8.01
CA SER A 39 -3.64 -8.84 -8.41
C SER A 39 -3.46 -8.74 -9.92
N GLY A 40 -2.36 -8.09 -10.33
CA GLY A 40 -1.91 -8.10 -11.71
C GLY A 40 -1.22 -9.42 -12.07
N ARG A 41 -1.14 -9.71 -13.38
CA ARG A 41 -0.25 -10.75 -13.92
C ARG A 41 1.01 -10.10 -14.48
N PHE A 42 2.09 -10.87 -14.52
CA PHE A 42 3.34 -10.44 -15.18
C PHE A 42 3.09 -10.02 -16.63
N TYR A 43 3.81 -8.97 -17.04
CA TYR A 43 3.71 -8.38 -18.36
C TYR A 43 5.08 -8.46 -19.02
N ALA A 44 5.21 -9.31 -20.05
CA ALA A 44 6.50 -9.74 -20.57
C ALA A 44 7.46 -8.58 -20.92
N PRO A 45 7.02 -7.48 -21.57
CA PRO A 45 7.90 -6.35 -21.85
C PRO A 45 8.49 -5.66 -20.61
N ILE A 46 7.79 -5.67 -19.47
CA ILE A 46 8.32 -5.13 -18.21
C ILE A 46 9.33 -6.10 -17.62
N GLU A 47 8.99 -7.40 -17.56
CA GLU A 47 9.88 -8.42 -17.01
C GLU A 47 11.20 -8.52 -17.80
N GLU A 48 11.13 -8.47 -19.14
CA GLU A 48 12.30 -8.49 -20.01
C GLU A 48 13.21 -7.28 -19.80
N LYS A 49 12.63 -6.10 -19.57
CA LYS A 49 13.40 -4.88 -19.23
C LYS A 49 14.03 -4.99 -17.86
N LEU A 50 13.28 -5.43 -16.86
CA LEU A 50 13.81 -5.62 -15.51
C LEU A 50 14.97 -6.62 -15.51
N LEU A 51 14.84 -7.73 -16.24
CA LEU A 51 15.87 -8.76 -16.29
C LEU A 51 17.10 -8.33 -17.09
N ASN A 52 16.91 -7.80 -18.30
CA ASN A 52 18.00 -7.62 -19.25
C ASN A 52 18.57 -6.19 -19.29
N GLU A 53 17.76 -5.16 -18.98
CA GLU A 53 18.22 -3.76 -18.97
C GLU A 53 18.57 -3.30 -17.56
N VAL A 54 17.75 -3.63 -16.55
CA VAL A 54 17.97 -3.17 -15.16
C VAL A 54 18.84 -4.14 -14.37
N GLY A 55 18.59 -5.44 -14.50
CA GLY A 55 19.26 -6.52 -13.79
C GLY A 55 20.79 -6.43 -13.76
N PRO A 56 21.47 -6.20 -14.89
CA PRO A 56 22.94 -6.09 -14.93
C PRO A 56 23.52 -4.95 -14.10
N TYR A 57 22.74 -3.92 -13.78
CA TYR A 57 23.18 -2.74 -13.01
C TYR A 57 22.70 -2.76 -11.57
N VAL A 58 21.99 -3.80 -11.12
CA VAL A 58 21.54 -3.91 -9.73
C VAL A 58 22.73 -3.89 -8.78
N ALA A 59 22.80 -2.83 -7.97
CA ALA A 59 23.84 -2.61 -6.99
C ALA A 59 23.29 -1.80 -5.81
N ASN A 60 24.10 -1.71 -4.76
CA ASN A 60 23.78 -0.90 -3.59
C ASN A 60 23.70 0.60 -3.98
N THR A 61 22.59 1.24 -3.63
CA THR A 61 22.30 2.65 -3.93
C THR A 61 22.98 3.64 -2.98
N HIS A 62 23.76 3.18 -2.01
CA HIS A 62 24.53 4.01 -1.09
C HIS A 62 26.00 4.24 -1.52
N SER A 63 26.34 3.90 -2.76
CA SER A 63 27.68 4.09 -3.33
C SER A 63 27.59 4.60 -4.75
N GLU A 64 28.25 5.72 -5.04
CA GLU A 64 28.41 6.24 -6.40
C GLU A 64 29.80 5.93 -6.99
N SER A 65 30.61 5.14 -6.27
CA SER A 65 31.99 4.84 -6.65
C SER A 65 32.11 3.78 -7.75
N SER A 66 31.01 3.12 -8.13
CA SER A 66 30.94 2.18 -9.25
C SER A 66 29.87 2.59 -10.24
N GLU A 67 30.05 2.21 -11.52
CA GLU A 67 29.06 2.45 -12.58
C GLU A 67 27.67 1.94 -12.20
N THR A 68 27.60 0.72 -11.66
CA THR A 68 26.35 0.09 -11.23
C THR A 68 25.69 0.81 -10.06
N GLY A 69 26.48 1.24 -9.06
CA GLY A 69 25.97 1.99 -7.91
C GLY A 69 25.42 3.35 -8.32
N MET A 70 26.19 4.12 -9.11
CA MET A 70 25.79 5.42 -9.64
C MET A 70 24.50 5.33 -10.48
N ILE A 71 24.41 4.36 -11.40
CA ILE A 71 23.22 4.16 -12.23
C ILE A 71 22.01 3.83 -11.36
N MET A 72 22.13 2.92 -10.40
CA MET A 72 21.00 2.50 -9.58
C MET A 72 20.52 3.63 -8.64
N THR A 73 21.43 4.41 -8.07
CA THR A 73 21.09 5.60 -7.27
C THR A 73 20.33 6.64 -8.10
N ARG A 74 20.80 6.94 -9.32
CA ARG A 74 20.09 7.86 -10.22
C ARG A 74 18.72 7.32 -10.63
N ALA A 75 18.62 6.02 -10.94
CA ALA A 75 17.34 5.39 -11.27
C ALA A 75 16.36 5.46 -10.10
N TYR A 76 16.82 5.27 -8.86
CA TYR A 76 16.02 5.41 -7.65
C TYR A 76 15.45 6.84 -7.48
N HIS A 77 16.30 7.86 -7.61
CA HIS A 77 15.85 9.25 -7.57
C HIS A 77 14.87 9.57 -8.70
N LYS A 78 15.13 9.09 -9.92
CA LYS A 78 14.22 9.30 -11.04
C LYS A 78 12.86 8.63 -10.82
N ALA A 79 12.84 7.44 -10.21
CA ALA A 79 11.59 6.77 -9.84
C ALA A 79 10.80 7.61 -8.83
N HIS A 80 11.47 8.23 -7.85
CA HIS A 80 10.81 9.13 -6.89
C HIS A 80 10.20 10.35 -7.56
N GLU A 81 10.92 11.01 -8.49
CA GLU A 81 10.37 12.13 -9.27
C GLU A 81 9.09 11.71 -10.02
N ILE A 82 9.16 10.58 -10.75
CA ILE A 82 8.01 10.07 -11.50
C ILE A 82 6.83 9.80 -10.56
N ILE A 83 7.07 9.18 -9.40
CA ILE A 83 6.00 8.89 -8.43
C ILE A 83 5.39 10.20 -7.90
N LYS A 84 6.23 11.19 -7.54
CA LYS A 84 5.76 12.50 -7.08
C LYS A 84 4.85 13.17 -8.12
N ASP A 85 5.26 13.17 -9.39
CA ASP A 85 4.47 13.72 -10.49
C ASP A 85 3.10 13.02 -10.62
N HIS A 86 3.06 11.69 -10.48
CA HIS A 86 1.81 10.91 -10.59
C HIS A 86 0.81 11.18 -9.46
N VAL A 87 1.29 11.59 -8.29
CA VAL A 87 0.45 11.87 -7.12
C VAL A 87 0.32 13.37 -6.82
N ASN A 88 0.83 14.23 -7.72
CA ASN A 88 0.86 15.69 -7.56
C ASN A 88 1.50 16.13 -6.23
N ALA A 89 2.61 15.48 -5.85
CA ALA A 89 3.41 15.86 -4.70
C ALA A 89 4.32 17.05 -5.02
N SER A 90 4.51 17.92 -4.03
CA SER A 90 5.38 19.08 -4.07
C SER A 90 6.82 18.77 -3.61
N ASP A 91 7.67 19.79 -3.61
CA ASP A 91 9.03 19.68 -3.07
C ASP A 91 9.05 19.51 -1.54
N ASP A 92 8.00 19.99 -0.85
CA ASP A 92 7.82 19.85 0.60
C ASP A 92 7.34 18.45 1.02
N ASP A 93 6.88 17.64 0.06
CA ASP A 93 6.42 16.28 0.31
C ASP A 93 7.57 15.25 0.28
N VAL A 94 7.49 14.24 1.14
CA VAL A 94 8.50 13.16 1.23
C VAL A 94 7.89 11.81 0.87
N ILE A 95 8.55 11.07 -0.02
CA ILE A 95 8.21 9.66 -0.30
C ILE A 95 8.95 8.76 0.69
N ILE A 96 8.19 7.96 1.44
CA ILE A 96 8.73 6.92 2.32
C ILE A 96 8.40 5.55 1.73
N THR A 97 9.37 4.93 1.06
CA THR A 97 9.27 3.53 0.63
C THR A 97 9.44 2.62 1.84
N ALA A 98 8.45 1.80 2.19
CA ALA A 98 8.54 0.92 3.35
C ALA A 98 7.80 -0.41 3.18
N GLY A 99 8.46 -1.47 3.65
CA GLY A 99 7.87 -2.81 3.75
C GLY A 99 7.46 -3.39 2.39
N PHE A 100 6.38 -4.16 2.41
CA PHE A 100 5.93 -5.01 1.30
C PHE A 100 4.52 -4.65 0.80
N GLY A 101 4.06 -3.41 1.07
CA GLY A 101 2.76 -2.92 0.59
C GLY A 101 2.03 -2.04 1.60
N MET A 102 0.75 -1.76 1.29
CA MET A 102 -0.06 -0.78 2.03
C MET A 102 -0.15 -1.06 3.53
N THR A 103 -0.33 -2.33 3.93
CA THR A 103 -0.38 -2.73 5.33
C THR A 103 0.88 -2.35 6.11
N ALA A 104 2.07 -2.50 5.52
CA ALA A 104 3.31 -2.15 6.19
C ALA A 104 3.48 -0.63 6.33
N VAL A 105 3.10 0.12 5.28
CA VAL A 105 3.22 1.59 5.26
C VAL A 105 2.25 2.25 6.25
N ILE A 106 0.97 1.83 6.30
CA ILE A 106 0.01 2.42 7.25
C ILE A 106 0.41 2.18 8.70
N ASN A 107 0.90 0.97 9.01
CA ASN A 107 1.44 0.65 10.33
C ASN A 107 2.68 1.49 10.67
N LYS A 108 3.57 1.73 9.71
CA LYS A 108 4.73 2.60 9.89
C LYS A 108 4.29 4.04 10.15
N MET A 109 3.31 4.55 9.39
CA MET A 109 2.74 5.88 9.59
C MET A 109 2.16 6.04 11.00
N GLN A 110 1.33 5.10 11.44
CA GLN A 110 0.75 5.08 12.79
C GLN A 110 1.82 5.11 13.90
N ARG A 111 2.94 4.43 13.70
CA ARG A 111 4.09 4.44 14.64
C ARG A 111 4.85 5.77 14.61
N LEU A 112 5.07 6.35 13.43
CA LEU A 112 5.71 7.67 13.29
C LEU A 112 4.88 8.77 13.95
N MET A 113 3.55 8.68 13.86
CA MET A 113 2.60 9.56 14.56
C MET A 113 2.44 9.21 16.05
N GLN A 114 3.15 8.18 16.57
CA GLN A 114 3.08 7.72 17.95
C GLN A 114 1.68 7.25 18.40
N LEU A 115 0.81 6.89 17.45
CA LEU A 115 -0.56 6.41 17.72
C LEU A 115 -0.57 4.92 18.05
N ARG A 116 0.40 4.16 17.53
CA ARG A 116 0.55 2.73 17.80
C ARG A 116 1.60 2.51 18.89
N VAL A 117 1.14 2.33 20.12
CA VAL A 117 2.00 2.14 21.30
C VAL A 117 2.70 0.77 21.25
N PRO A 118 4.03 0.71 21.40
CA PRO A 118 4.76 -0.55 21.53
C PRO A 118 4.16 -1.43 22.63
N GLU A 119 4.05 -2.74 22.38
CA GLU A 119 3.49 -3.68 23.37
C GLU A 119 4.23 -3.64 24.70
N THR A 120 5.53 -3.40 24.67
CA THR A 120 6.37 -3.25 25.87
C THR A 120 6.02 -2.03 26.72
N LEU A 121 5.26 -1.06 26.20
CA LEU A 121 4.81 0.12 26.94
C LEU A 121 3.34 0.02 27.36
N LYS A 122 2.64 -1.06 26.98
CA LYS A 122 1.25 -1.29 27.42
C LYS A 122 1.24 -1.64 28.92
N PRO A 123 0.27 -1.13 29.70
CA PRO A 123 0.12 -1.48 31.12
C PRO A 123 0.06 -3.02 31.29
N GLY A 124 0.94 -3.57 32.14
CA GLY A 124 1.02 -5.00 32.44
C GLY A 124 2.17 -5.78 31.79
N TYR A 125 2.91 -5.21 30.83
CA TYR A 125 4.07 -5.89 30.19
C TYR A 125 5.44 -5.54 30.81
N LEU A 126 5.56 -4.45 31.57
CA LEU A 126 6.79 -4.12 32.32
C LEU A 126 6.65 -4.55 33.78
N SER A 127 7.23 -5.69 34.13
CA SER A 127 7.32 -6.20 35.51
C SER A 127 8.40 -5.50 36.37
N GLY A 128 9.01 -4.42 35.88
CA GLY A 128 10.16 -3.79 36.51
C GLY A 128 10.23 -2.29 36.31
N GLY A 129 9.44 -1.54 37.10
CA GLY A 129 9.85 -0.28 37.72
C GLY A 129 10.27 0.93 36.87
N PHE A 130 10.34 0.84 35.55
CA PHE A 130 10.29 2.05 34.73
C PHE A 130 8.86 2.59 34.81
N PRO A 131 8.65 3.92 34.91
CA PRO A 131 7.33 4.44 34.69
C PRO A 131 6.98 4.06 33.25
N SER A 132 6.23 2.97 33.09
CA SER A 132 5.28 2.85 32.00
C SER A 132 4.68 4.24 31.95
N ALA A 133 4.91 4.96 30.84
CA ALA A 133 4.18 6.18 30.60
C ALA A 133 2.76 5.82 31.01
N LYS A 134 2.27 6.46 32.07
CA LYS A 134 0.89 6.27 32.49
C LYS A 134 0.11 6.75 31.27
N LEU A 135 -0.17 5.83 30.35
CA LEU A 135 -1.46 5.75 29.71
C LEU A 135 -2.38 5.39 30.88
N ASP A 136 -2.53 6.34 31.82
CA ASP A 136 -3.79 6.46 32.55
C ASP A 136 -4.82 6.34 31.43
N PRO A 137 -5.85 5.47 31.55
CA PRO A 137 -6.95 5.49 30.61
C PRO A 137 -7.31 6.95 30.52
N VAL A 138 -7.05 7.57 29.37
CA VAL A 138 -7.04 9.01 29.29
C VAL A 138 -8.48 9.39 29.52
N GLU A 139 -8.82 9.71 30.77
CA GLU A 139 -10.15 10.04 31.23
C GLU A 139 -10.43 11.40 30.60
N ASN A 140 -10.85 11.37 29.33
CA ASN A 140 -11.34 12.49 28.54
C ASN A 140 -10.36 13.60 28.10
N ALA A 141 -9.08 13.30 27.82
CA ALA A 141 -8.14 14.28 27.23
C ALA A 141 -7.58 13.82 25.85
N ASP A 142 -7.93 14.54 24.79
CA ASP A 142 -7.23 14.59 23.49
C ASP A 142 -6.91 13.26 22.78
N ARG A 143 -7.77 12.24 22.85
CA ARG A 143 -7.65 11.06 21.98
C ARG A 143 -7.94 11.47 20.52
N PRO A 144 -7.05 11.17 19.57
CA PRO A 144 -7.32 11.49 18.16
C PRO A 144 -8.46 10.63 17.66
N ILE A 145 -9.39 11.26 16.92
CA ILE A 145 -10.47 10.55 16.26
C ILE A 145 -10.03 10.24 14.83
N VAL A 146 -10.19 8.98 14.42
CA VAL A 146 -9.95 8.53 13.05
C VAL A 146 -11.29 8.15 12.43
N PHE A 147 -11.75 8.99 11.50
CA PHE A 147 -12.93 8.70 10.70
C PHE A 147 -12.56 7.78 9.54
N VAL A 148 -13.32 6.69 9.40
CA VAL A 148 -13.19 5.72 8.30
C VAL A 148 -14.54 5.50 7.64
N THR A 149 -14.55 4.96 6.42
CA THR A 149 -15.80 4.62 5.73
C THR A 149 -16.21 3.16 5.98
N HIS A 150 -17.45 2.80 5.64
CA HIS A 150 -17.90 1.39 5.65
C HIS A 150 -17.27 0.54 4.54
N MET A 151 -16.49 1.13 3.63
CA MET A 151 -15.88 0.47 2.47
C MET A 151 -14.37 0.25 2.60
N GLU A 152 -13.79 0.47 3.79
CA GLU A 152 -12.35 0.34 3.97
C GLU A 152 -11.83 -1.09 3.76
N HIS A 153 -10.66 -1.19 3.13
CA HIS A 153 -9.90 -2.43 3.15
C HIS A 153 -9.41 -2.73 4.57
N HIS A 154 -9.36 -4.01 4.93
CA HIS A 154 -8.98 -4.44 6.29
C HIS A 154 -7.62 -3.90 6.73
N SER A 155 -6.65 -3.79 5.82
CA SER A 155 -5.33 -3.23 6.16
C SER A 155 -5.40 -1.78 6.67
N ASN A 156 -6.42 -1.02 6.27
CA ASN A 156 -6.65 0.32 6.79
C ASN A 156 -7.45 0.23 8.10
N HIS A 157 -8.67 -0.32 8.06
CA HIS A 157 -9.61 -0.30 9.20
C HIS A 157 -9.07 -1.00 10.45
N THR A 158 -8.71 -2.29 10.37
CA THR A 158 -8.35 -3.05 11.59
C THR A 158 -7.07 -2.53 12.22
N SER A 159 -6.17 -1.94 11.43
CA SER A 159 -4.93 -1.37 11.93
C SER A 159 -5.16 -0.18 12.86
N TRP A 160 -6.22 0.62 12.63
CA TRP A 160 -6.57 1.77 13.46
C TRP A 160 -7.17 1.37 14.81
N LEU A 161 -7.93 0.27 14.86
CA LEU A 161 -8.47 -0.28 16.11
C LEU A 161 -7.37 -0.70 17.09
N GLU A 162 -6.16 -0.99 16.59
CA GLU A 162 -4.98 -1.36 17.38
C GLU A 162 -4.16 -0.14 17.86
N THR A 163 -4.67 1.08 17.66
CA THR A 163 -4.02 2.34 18.07
C THR A 163 -4.69 2.95 19.29
N ILE A 164 -4.16 4.07 19.78
CA ILE A 164 -4.81 4.88 20.82
C ILE A 164 -5.94 5.77 20.29
N ALA A 165 -6.23 5.73 18.99
CA ALA A 165 -7.27 6.55 18.39
C ALA A 165 -8.67 5.98 18.65
N ASP A 166 -9.68 6.85 18.66
CA ASP A 166 -11.07 6.44 18.60
C ASP A 166 -11.49 6.35 17.13
N VAL A 167 -11.88 5.15 16.69
CA VAL A 167 -12.21 4.88 15.29
C VAL A 167 -13.71 4.99 15.10
N VAL A 168 -14.14 5.93 14.26
CA VAL A 168 -15.55 6.17 13.95
C VAL A 168 -15.82 5.81 12.50
N VAL A 169 -16.71 4.85 12.28
CA VAL A 169 -17.19 4.52 10.94
C VAL A 169 -18.29 5.50 10.56
N ILE A 170 -18.10 6.23 9.47
CA ILE A 170 -19.08 7.18 8.95
C ILE A 170 -20.24 6.40 8.33
N ASP A 171 -21.47 6.75 8.70
CA ASP A 171 -22.67 6.15 8.12
C ASP A 171 -22.77 6.44 6.61
N PRO A 172 -23.15 5.45 5.79
CA PRO A 172 -23.37 5.66 4.36
C PRO A 172 -24.58 6.58 4.08
N ASP A 173 -24.69 7.04 2.84
CA ASP A 173 -25.93 7.63 2.34
C ASP A 173 -27.02 6.58 2.06
N GLU A 174 -28.17 7.05 1.59
CA GLU A 174 -29.32 6.23 1.19
C GLU A 174 -29.03 5.23 0.04
N ASN A 175 -27.94 5.43 -0.71
CA ASN A 175 -27.49 4.56 -1.79
C ASN A 175 -26.33 3.63 -1.38
N LEU A 176 -26.02 3.56 -0.07
CA LEU A 176 -24.88 2.82 0.48
C LEU A 176 -23.50 3.32 0.01
N LEU A 177 -23.41 4.61 -0.36
CA LEU A 177 -22.17 5.27 -0.76
C LEU A 177 -21.60 6.13 0.37
N VAL A 178 -20.33 6.53 0.23
CA VAL A 178 -19.65 7.41 1.18
C VAL A 178 -20.30 8.79 1.18
N SER A 179 -20.70 9.27 2.37
CA SER A 179 -21.38 10.55 2.53
C SER A 179 -20.49 11.59 3.21
N THR A 180 -20.12 12.63 2.45
CA THR A 180 -19.40 13.79 3.02
C THR A 180 -20.28 14.61 3.96
N ASP A 181 -21.60 14.60 3.78
CA ASP A 181 -22.53 15.29 4.68
C ASP A 181 -22.64 14.57 6.03
N ASN A 182 -22.58 13.23 6.05
CA ASN A 182 -22.54 12.49 7.30
C ASN A 182 -21.22 12.70 8.03
N LEU A 183 -20.09 12.78 7.31
CA LEU A 183 -18.81 13.19 7.92
C LEU A 183 -18.92 14.58 8.55
N ARG A 184 -19.48 15.58 7.85
CA ARG A 184 -19.64 16.95 8.39
C ARG A 184 -20.49 17.02 9.65
N LYS A 185 -21.43 16.10 9.88
CA LYS A 185 -22.24 16.05 11.10
C LYS A 185 -21.46 15.53 12.31
N LEU A 186 -20.34 14.83 12.09
CA LEU A 186 -19.48 14.24 13.12
C LEU A 186 -18.28 15.12 13.49
N LEU A 187 -17.99 16.15 12.69
CA LEU A 187 -16.96 17.16 12.93
C LEU A 187 -17.52 18.32 13.76
#